data_AF-A0A7Y6ZI50-F1
#
_entry.id   AF-A0A7Y6ZI50-F1
#
_cell.length_a   1.000
_cell.length_b   1.000
_cell.length_c   1.000
_cell.angle_alpha   90.00
_cell.angle_beta   90.00
_cell.angle_gamma   90.00
#
_symmetry.space_group_name_H-M   'P 1'
#
loop_
_entity.id
_entity.type
_entity.pdbx_description
1 polymer ?
#
loop_
_entity_poly.entity_id
_entity_poly.type
_entity_poly.pdbx_seq_one_letter_code
_entity_poly.pdbx_strand_id
1 'polypeptide(L)'
;MPEIISYSLLAIYILGMLIILGYSLALGHLLIGFWKSKRRNQKDPSLPSEWPKVTIQLPVFNELYVAERLVDAVAKIDYPLEKLEVQILDDSTDETSGLIQAKLKQYPAFPFVYLHRSNRKGFKAGALREGLIVAKGEFIAIFDADFLPNPDFLKKTIPYFQDDRVGMVQT
;
A
#
# COMPACT_ATOMS: atom_id res chain seq x y z
N MET A 1 31.90 -51.98 6.38
CA MET A 1 31.15 -51.29 5.30
C MET A 1 29.72 -50.92 5.70
N PRO A 2 28.85 -51.82 6.23
CA PRO A 2 27.47 -51.45 6.58
C PRO A 2 27.38 -50.42 7.71
N GLU A 3 28.25 -50.49 8.71
CA GLU A 3 28.27 -49.54 9.83
C GLU A 3 28.59 -48.10 9.39
N ILE A 4 29.53 -47.91 8.45
CA ILE A 4 29.91 -46.59 7.92
C ILE A 4 28.72 -45.95 7.21
N ILE A 5 27.95 -46.75 6.45
CA ILE A 5 26.74 -46.29 5.77
C ILE A 5 25.68 -45.90 6.81
N SER A 6 25.46 -46.72 7.84
CA SER A 6 24.52 -46.43 8.92
C SER A 6 24.87 -45.14 9.68
N TYR A 7 26.14 -44.93 10.04
CA TYR A 7 26.58 -43.70 10.71
C TYR A 7 26.43 -42.47 9.81
N SER A 8 26.70 -42.61 8.51
CA SER A 8 26.53 -41.52 7.54
C SER A 8 25.07 -41.11 7.40
N LEU A 9 24.15 -42.08 7.31
CA LEU A 9 22.70 -41.83 7.26
C LEU A 9 22.19 -41.18 8.55
N LEU A 10 22.67 -41.65 9.70
CA LEU A 10 22.32 -41.07 11.00
C LEU A 10 22.80 -39.61 11.12
N ALA A 11 24.02 -39.32 10.65
CA ALA A 11 24.56 -37.95 10.65
C ALA A 11 23.72 -37.01 9.77
N ILE A 12 23.32 -37.46 8.57
CA ILE A 12 22.44 -36.68 7.68
C ILE A 12 21.08 -36.45 8.33
N TYR A 13 20.49 -37.47 8.96
CA TYR A 13 19.22 -37.35 9.66
C TYR A 13 19.29 -36.33 10.80
N ILE A 14 20.32 -36.43 11.66
CA ILE A 14 20.52 -35.48 12.77
C ILE A 14 20.72 -34.07 12.24
N LEU A 15 21.52 -33.89 11.18
CA LEU A 15 21.72 -32.58 10.55
C LEU A 15 20.39 -32.01 10.03
N GLY A 16 19.57 -32.81 9.37
CA GLY A 16 18.23 -32.41 8.92
C GLY A 16 17.32 -32.00 10.08
N MET A 17 17.32 -32.76 11.17
CA MET A 17 16.54 -32.44 12.37
C MET A 17 17.01 -31.14 13.04
N LEU A 18 18.32 -30.88 13.05
CA LEU A 18 18.88 -29.62 13.59
C LEU A 18 18.49 -28.40 12.72
N ILE A 19 18.47 -28.55 11.39
CA ILE A 19 18.01 -27.49 10.48
C ILE A 19 16.53 -27.18 10.73
N ILE A 20 15.69 -28.22 10.82
CA ILE A 20 14.25 -28.06 11.11
C ILE A 20 14.06 -27.39 12.47
N LEU A 21 14.78 -27.83 13.50
CA LEU A 21 14.73 -27.22 14.84
C LEU A 21 15.11 -25.73 14.78
N GLY A 22 16.20 -25.39 14.08
CA GLY A 22 16.62 -24.01 13.89
C GLY A 22 15.54 -23.16 13.21
N TYR A 23 14.91 -23.68 12.15
CA TYR A 23 13.80 -23.02 11.47
C TYR A 23 12.57 -22.85 12.39
N SER A 24 12.20 -23.89 13.14
CA SER A 24 11.09 -23.82 14.11
C SER A 24 11.34 -22.80 15.22
N LEU A 25 12.58 -22.69 15.71
CA LEU A 25 12.96 -21.68 16.70
C LEU A 25 12.90 -20.25 16.13
N ALA A 26 13.34 -20.06 14.88
CA ALA A 26 13.25 -18.77 14.19
C ALA A 26 11.78 -18.33 14.02
N LEU A 27 10.91 -19.25 13.60
CA LEU A 27 9.46 -19.00 13.53
C LEU A 27 8.86 -18.72 14.92
N GLY A 28 9.25 -19.49 15.94
CA GLY A 28 8.83 -19.26 17.32
C GLY A 28 9.22 -17.87 17.82
N HIS A 29 10.44 -17.41 17.52
CA HIS A 29 10.90 -16.06 17.85
C HIS A 29 10.07 -14.98 17.15
N LEU A 30 9.79 -15.14 15.85
CA LEU A 30 8.93 -14.24 15.08
C LEU A 30 7.52 -14.17 15.69
N LEU A 31 6.95 -15.33 16.04
CA LEU A 31 5.63 -15.42 16.67
C LEU A 31 5.61 -14.72 18.02
N ILE A 32 6.60 -14.95 18.88
CA ILE A 32 6.70 -14.25 20.18
C ILE A 32 6.78 -12.73 19.95
N GLY A 33 7.55 -12.27 18.96
CA GLY A 33 7.64 -10.87 18.56
C GLY A 33 6.28 -10.30 18.12
N PHE A 34 5.57 -11.00 17.23
CA PHE A 34 4.23 -10.63 16.77
C PHE A 34 3.24 -10.53 17.94
N TRP A 35 3.24 -11.51 18.84
CA TRP A 35 2.34 -11.52 20.00
C TRP A 35 2.65 -10.39 20.98
N LYS A 36 3.93 -10.12 21.23
CA LYS A 36 4.35 -8.96 22.04
C LYS A 36 3.95 -7.64 21.40
N SER A 37 4.11 -7.51 20.08
CA SER A 37 3.71 -6.31 19.32
C SER A 37 2.20 -6.10 19.37
N LYS A 38 1.41 -7.15 19.14
CA LYS A 38 -0.06 -7.10 19.21
C LYS A 38 -0.58 -6.80 20.62
N ARG A 39 0.13 -7.25 21.66
CA ARG A 39 -0.16 -6.91 23.07
C ARG A 39 0.30 -5.51 23.46
N ARG A 40 1.16 -4.88 22.66
CA ARG A 40 1.58 -3.51 22.89
C ARG A 40 0.40 -2.63 22.49
N ASN A 41 -0.36 -2.17 23.50
CA ASN A 41 -1.35 -1.10 23.32
C ASN A 41 -0.59 0.17 22.90
N GLN A 42 -0.38 0.33 21.60
CA GLN A 42 -0.09 1.64 21.06
C GLN A 42 -1.37 2.45 21.24
N LYS A 43 -1.27 3.55 21.98
CA LYS A 43 -2.38 4.49 22.05
C LYS A 43 -2.54 5.07 20.65
N ASP A 44 -3.75 5.01 20.12
CA ASP A 44 -4.05 5.72 18.89
C ASP A 44 -3.69 7.21 19.10
N PRO A 45 -2.99 7.82 18.13
CA PRO A 45 -2.73 9.25 18.17
C PRO A 45 -4.04 10.03 18.28
N SER A 46 -4.00 11.16 19.01
CA SER A 46 -5.13 12.10 19.04
C SER A 46 -5.40 12.64 17.64
N LEU A 47 -6.64 13.03 17.36
CA LEU A 47 -6.95 13.69 16.09
C LEU A 47 -6.22 15.04 15.99
N PRO A 48 -5.71 15.41 14.81
CA PRO A 48 -5.08 16.71 14.62
C PRO A 48 -6.12 17.83 14.71
N SER A 49 -5.70 19.00 15.20
CA SER A 49 -6.55 20.19 15.25
C SER A 49 -6.88 20.75 13.86
N GLU A 50 -5.94 20.61 12.92
CA GLU A 50 -6.11 20.94 11.51
C GLU A 50 -5.66 19.78 10.63
N TRP A 51 -6.43 19.48 9.59
CA TRP A 51 -6.10 18.41 8.66
C TRP A 51 -5.10 18.92 7.58
N PRO A 52 -3.97 18.22 7.38
CA PRO A 52 -2.99 18.56 6.34
C PRO A 52 -3.52 18.23 4.95
N LYS A 53 -2.90 18.81 3.91
CA LYS A 53 -3.21 18.42 2.52
C LYS A 53 -2.67 17.04 2.20
N VAL A 54 -3.45 16.22 1.51
CA VAL A 54 -3.06 14.87 1.09
C VAL A 54 -3.30 14.71 -0.40
N THR A 55 -2.30 14.17 -1.11
CA THR A 55 -2.46 13.67 -2.48
C THR A 55 -2.54 12.14 -2.44
N ILE A 56 -3.64 11.57 -2.93
CA ILE A 56 -3.77 10.14 -3.22
C ILE A 56 -3.26 9.89 -4.63
N GLN A 57 -2.36 8.93 -4.81
CA GLN A 57 -1.88 8.47 -6.12
C GLN A 57 -2.38 7.06 -6.41
N LEU A 58 -3.01 6.92 -7.57
CA LEU A 58 -3.61 5.69 -8.07
C LEU A 58 -2.92 5.30 -9.38
N PRO A 59 -1.77 4.59 -9.34
CA PRO A 59 -1.15 4.03 -10.54
C PRO A 59 -2.03 2.94 -11.16
N VAL A 60 -2.35 3.09 -12.45
CA VAL A 60 -3.23 2.18 -13.19
C VAL A 60 -2.57 1.75 -14.50
N PHE A 61 -2.70 0.47 -14.84
CA PHE A 61 -2.30 -0.08 -16.14
C PHE A 61 -3.11 -1.31 -16.53
N ASN A 62 -3.98 -1.16 -17.51
CA ASN A 62 -4.81 -2.24 -18.07
C ASN A 62 -5.65 -2.95 -17.00
N GLU A 63 -6.39 -2.17 -16.21
CA GLU A 63 -7.15 -2.60 -15.03
C GLU A 63 -8.66 -2.49 -15.25
N LEU A 64 -9.11 -2.88 -16.44
CA LEU A 64 -10.48 -2.69 -16.92
C LEU A 64 -11.57 -3.12 -15.93
N TYR A 65 -11.36 -4.24 -15.22
CA TYR A 65 -12.37 -4.84 -14.35
C TYR A 65 -12.44 -4.23 -12.94
N VAL A 66 -11.45 -3.46 -12.52
CA VAL A 66 -11.37 -2.90 -11.16
C VAL A 66 -11.39 -1.37 -11.14
N ALA A 67 -11.03 -0.72 -12.25
CA ALA A 67 -10.86 0.73 -12.34
C ALA A 67 -12.10 1.54 -11.89
N GLU A 68 -13.31 1.16 -12.30
CA GLU A 68 -14.52 1.89 -11.87
C GLU A 68 -14.77 1.76 -10.36
N ARG A 69 -14.57 0.55 -9.82
CA ARG A 69 -14.79 0.28 -8.41
C ARG A 69 -13.74 0.97 -7.54
N LEU A 70 -12.51 1.11 -8.05
CA LEU A 70 -11.46 1.92 -7.43
C LEU A 70 -11.89 3.39 -7.35
N VAL A 71 -12.34 3.98 -8.47
CA VAL A 71 -12.83 5.37 -8.49
C VAL A 71 -14.00 5.54 -7.52
N ASP A 72 -14.96 4.61 -7.50
CA ASP A 72 -16.10 4.62 -6.57
C ASP A 72 -15.68 4.52 -5.10
N ALA A 73 -14.66 3.72 -4.79
CA ALA A 73 -14.15 3.56 -3.44
C ALA A 73 -13.42 4.82 -2.97
N VAL A 74 -12.58 5.40 -3.83
CA VAL A 74 -11.81 6.60 -3.49
C VAL A 74 -12.71 7.83 -3.38
N ALA A 75 -13.77 7.92 -4.20
CA ALA A 75 -14.78 8.97 -4.08
C ALA A 75 -15.57 8.95 -2.75
N LYS A 76 -15.44 7.87 -1.96
CA LYS A 76 -16.04 7.72 -0.62
C LYS A 76 -15.08 8.06 0.52
N ILE A 77 -13.82 8.43 0.23
CA ILE A 77 -12.88 8.84 1.27
C ILE A 77 -13.46 10.01 2.06
N ASP A 78 -13.54 9.83 3.38
CA ASP A 78 -14.02 10.81 4.33
C ASP A 78 -12.84 11.69 4.77
N TYR A 79 -12.58 12.73 3.98
CA TYR A 79 -11.56 13.74 4.23
C TYR A 79 -12.01 15.10 3.69
N PRO A 80 -11.58 16.24 4.26
CA PRO A 80 -11.95 17.56 3.73
C PRO A 80 -11.52 17.72 2.27
N LEU A 81 -12.47 17.98 1.38
CA LEU A 81 -12.25 17.97 -0.08
C LEU A 81 -11.24 19.04 -0.52
N GLU A 82 -11.23 20.19 0.14
CA GLU A 82 -10.29 21.28 -0.08
C GLU A 82 -8.85 20.95 0.37
N LYS A 83 -8.69 19.88 1.14
CA LYS A 83 -7.40 19.32 1.58
C LYS A 83 -7.03 18.05 0.83
N LEU A 84 -7.83 17.64 -0.16
CA LEU A 84 -7.64 16.39 -0.88
C LEU A 84 -7.32 16.65 -2.36
N GLU A 85 -6.38 15.89 -2.89
CA GLU A 85 -6.15 15.74 -4.32
C GLU A 85 -6.08 14.24 -4.62
N VAL A 86 -6.70 13.79 -5.71
CA VAL A 86 -6.63 12.39 -6.13
C VAL A 86 -6.12 12.28 -7.56
N GLN A 87 -4.88 11.83 -7.70
CA GLN A 87 -4.24 11.62 -8.99
C GLN A 87 -4.50 10.19 -9.48
N ILE A 88 -5.13 10.07 -10.65
CA ILE A 88 -5.10 8.83 -11.44
C ILE A 88 -3.88 8.90 -12.35
N LEU A 89 -2.93 7.99 -12.15
CA LEU A 89 -1.70 7.90 -12.93
C LEU A 89 -1.84 6.74 -13.92
N ASP A 90 -2.33 7.04 -15.11
CA ASP A 90 -2.76 6.05 -16.08
C ASP A 90 -1.71 5.83 -17.19
N ASP A 91 -1.16 4.61 -17.23
CA ASP A 91 -0.25 4.14 -18.27
C ASP A 91 -0.93 3.20 -19.28
N SER A 92 -2.25 3.02 -19.18
CA SER A 92 -2.98 1.96 -19.90
C SER A 92 -2.96 2.15 -21.40
N THR A 93 -2.97 1.03 -22.11
CA THR A 93 -3.02 0.98 -23.58
C THR A 93 -4.30 0.32 -24.10
N ASP A 94 -5.20 -0.05 -23.20
CA ASP A 94 -6.49 -0.69 -23.46
C ASP A 94 -7.65 0.28 -23.17
N GLU A 95 -8.86 -0.26 -23.05
CA GLU A 95 -10.09 0.51 -22.80
C GLU A 95 -10.16 1.12 -21.38
N THR A 96 -9.23 0.79 -20.48
CA THR A 96 -9.21 1.28 -19.09
C THR A 96 -9.21 2.81 -19.02
N SER A 97 -8.42 3.48 -19.88
CA SER A 97 -8.33 4.94 -19.91
C SER A 97 -9.67 5.61 -20.21
N GLY A 98 -10.40 5.08 -21.20
CA GLY A 98 -11.73 5.58 -21.56
C GLY A 98 -12.74 5.34 -20.44
N LEU A 99 -12.69 4.16 -19.82
CA LEU A 99 -13.55 3.79 -18.70
C LEU A 99 -13.37 4.73 -17.51
N ILE A 100 -12.14 4.99 -17.10
CA ILE A 100 -11.84 5.91 -15.99
C ILE A 100 -12.34 7.32 -16.32
N GLN A 101 -12.00 7.86 -17.48
CA GLN A 101 -12.41 9.23 -17.84
C GLN A 101 -13.95 9.38 -17.87
N ALA A 102 -14.68 8.36 -18.32
CA ALA A 102 -16.13 8.35 -18.26
C ALA A 102 -16.65 8.32 -16.81
N LYS A 103 -16.02 7.50 -15.96
CA LYS A 103 -16.39 7.35 -14.56
C LYS A 103 -16.14 8.62 -13.74
N LEU A 104 -15.02 9.30 -13.97
CA LEU A 104 -14.66 10.55 -13.27
C LEU A 104 -15.71 11.65 -13.47
N LYS A 105 -16.41 11.68 -14.63
CA LYS A 105 -17.49 12.65 -14.90
C LYS A 105 -18.69 12.51 -13.97
N GLN A 106 -18.85 11.35 -13.31
CA GLN A 106 -19.92 11.14 -12.32
C GLN A 106 -19.62 11.86 -10.99
N TYR A 107 -18.38 12.32 -10.79
CA TYR A 107 -17.90 12.95 -9.55
C TYR A 107 -17.33 14.37 -9.79
N PRO A 108 -18.10 15.31 -10.38
CA PRO A 108 -17.57 16.61 -10.81
C PRO A 108 -17.07 17.52 -9.66
N ALA A 109 -17.53 17.29 -8.43
CA ALA A 109 -17.13 18.05 -7.26
C ALA A 109 -15.94 17.41 -6.50
N PHE A 110 -15.55 16.19 -6.87
CA PHE A 110 -14.46 15.47 -6.20
C PHE A 110 -13.11 15.86 -6.86
N PRO A 111 -12.03 16.06 -6.09
CA PRO A 111 -10.77 16.63 -6.60
C PRO A 111 -9.89 15.60 -7.36
N PHE A 112 -10.48 14.94 -8.36
CA PHE A 112 -9.75 14.04 -9.25
C PHE A 112 -8.89 14.80 -10.25
N VAL A 113 -7.68 14.30 -10.48
CA VAL A 113 -6.72 14.75 -11.49
C VAL A 113 -6.31 13.53 -12.31
N TYR A 114 -6.67 13.51 -13.58
CA TYR A 114 -6.30 12.42 -14.48
C TYR A 114 -5.01 12.76 -15.22
N LEU A 115 -3.99 11.93 -15.06
CA LEU A 115 -2.67 12.08 -15.68
C LEU A 115 -2.39 10.83 -16.50
N HIS A 116 -2.35 10.97 -17.82
CA HIS A 116 -2.04 9.87 -18.73
C HIS A 116 -0.61 9.97 -19.27
N ARG A 117 0.11 8.85 -19.30
CA ARG A 117 1.42 8.76 -19.94
C ARG A 117 1.39 7.77 -21.10
N SER A 118 1.82 8.23 -22.27
CA SER A 118 2.01 7.38 -23.45
C SER A 118 3.31 6.56 -23.43
N ASN A 119 4.22 6.88 -22.50
CA ASN A 119 5.51 6.20 -22.34
C ASN A 119 5.61 5.57 -20.94
N ARG A 120 5.61 4.24 -20.89
CA ARG A 120 5.69 3.44 -19.65
C ARG A 120 7.11 3.36 -19.06
N LYS A 121 7.95 4.38 -19.27
CA LYS A 121 9.32 4.40 -18.74
C LYS A 121 9.29 4.41 -17.21
N GLY A 122 10.04 3.47 -16.62
CA GLY A 122 10.06 3.28 -15.17
C GLY A 122 8.79 2.63 -14.60
N PHE A 123 7.85 2.20 -15.44
CA PHE A 123 6.62 1.52 -15.04
C PHE A 123 5.89 2.28 -13.92
N LYS A 124 5.35 1.57 -12.91
CA LYS A 124 4.68 2.12 -11.72
C LYS A 124 5.52 3.19 -11.02
N ALA A 125 6.82 2.94 -10.80
CA ALA A 125 7.70 3.89 -10.13
C ALA A 125 7.94 5.16 -10.97
N GLY A 126 7.91 5.06 -12.30
CA GLY A 126 7.94 6.19 -13.20
C GLY A 126 6.68 7.05 -13.08
N ALA A 127 5.50 6.39 -13.11
CA ALA A 127 4.21 7.07 -13.01
C ALA A 127 4.09 7.83 -11.68
N LEU A 128 4.42 7.16 -10.56
CA LEU A 128 4.43 7.78 -9.22
C LEU A 128 5.39 8.96 -9.13
N ARG A 129 6.60 8.84 -9.71
CA ARG A 129 7.58 9.93 -9.74
C ARG A 129 7.05 11.15 -10.49
N GLU A 130 6.43 10.95 -11.66
CA GLU A 130 5.87 12.06 -12.44
C GLU A 130 4.67 12.70 -11.74
N GLY A 131 3.79 11.89 -11.12
CA GLY A 131 2.70 12.40 -10.29
C GLY A 131 3.20 13.21 -9.09
N LEU A 132 4.31 12.79 -8.47
CA LEU A 132 4.88 13.47 -7.31
C LEU A 132 5.37 14.89 -7.63
N ILE A 133 5.86 15.12 -8.86
CA ILE A 133 6.31 16.45 -9.31
C ILE A 133 5.18 17.47 -9.28
N VAL A 134 3.94 17.03 -9.54
CA VAL A 134 2.75 17.89 -9.61
C VAL A 134 1.80 17.73 -8.41
N ALA A 135 2.17 16.89 -7.44
CA ALA A 135 1.38 16.67 -6.22
C ALA A 135 1.33 17.91 -5.34
N LYS A 136 0.16 18.18 -4.76
CA LYS A 136 -0.08 19.36 -3.91
C LYS A 136 -0.17 19.03 -2.41
N GLY A 137 -0.25 17.75 -2.07
CA GLY A 137 -0.32 17.25 -0.71
C GLY A 137 0.99 17.42 0.04
N GLU A 138 0.88 17.66 1.35
CA GLU A 138 1.99 17.53 2.29
C GLU A 138 2.33 16.06 2.51
N PHE A 139 1.31 15.20 2.46
CA PHE A 139 1.43 13.75 2.52
C PHE A 139 0.96 13.09 1.23
N ILE A 140 1.58 11.95 0.91
CA ILE A 140 1.21 11.12 -0.23
C ILE A 140 0.66 9.79 0.27
N ALA A 141 -0.54 9.43 -0.18
CA ALA A 141 -1.09 8.09 -0.03
C ALA A 141 -1.05 7.39 -1.39
N ILE A 142 -0.61 6.14 -1.43
CA ILE A 142 -0.52 5.35 -2.68
C ILE A 142 -1.43 4.14 -2.53
N PHE A 143 -2.34 3.96 -3.47
CA PHE A 143 -3.18 2.75 -3.54
C PHE A 143 -2.99 2.06 -4.89
N ASP A 144 -2.89 0.73 -4.84
CA ASP A 144 -2.88 -0.07 -6.06
C ASP A 144 -4.28 -0.13 -6.67
N ALA A 145 -4.36 -0.40 -7.97
CA ALA A 145 -5.62 -0.32 -8.70
C ALA A 145 -6.68 -1.33 -8.24
N ASP A 146 -6.25 -2.42 -7.60
CA ASP A 146 -7.09 -3.46 -7.02
C ASP A 146 -7.39 -3.24 -5.52
N PHE A 147 -6.81 -2.23 -4.89
CA PHE A 147 -7.04 -1.89 -3.48
C PHE A 147 -8.23 -0.94 -3.33
N LEU A 148 -9.23 -1.35 -2.55
CA LEU A 148 -10.39 -0.53 -2.22
C LEU A 148 -10.22 0.05 -0.81
N PRO A 149 -9.77 1.31 -0.67
CA PRO A 149 -9.53 1.89 0.64
C PRO A 149 -10.84 2.05 1.42
N ASN A 150 -10.77 1.84 2.74
CA ASN A 150 -11.87 2.20 3.62
C ASN A 150 -12.06 3.73 3.64
N PRO A 151 -13.30 4.25 3.73
CA PRO A 151 -13.59 5.69 3.79
C PRO A 151 -12.76 6.46 4.82
N ASP A 152 -12.48 5.84 5.98
CA ASP A 152 -11.77 6.45 7.11
C ASP A 152 -10.25 6.27 7.06
N PHE A 153 -9.69 5.75 5.96
CA PHE A 153 -8.27 5.43 5.83
C PHE A 153 -7.36 6.62 6.19
N LEU A 154 -7.61 7.80 5.60
CA LEU A 154 -6.79 8.98 5.86
C LEU A 154 -6.93 9.47 7.30
N LYS A 155 -8.15 9.47 7.84
CA LYS A 155 -8.40 9.86 9.24
C LYS A 155 -7.73 8.92 10.25
N LYS A 156 -7.52 7.65 9.89
CA LYS A 156 -6.80 6.67 10.72
C LYS A 156 -5.29 6.75 10.59
N THR A 157 -4.76 7.19 9.44
CA THR A 157 -3.31 7.13 9.15
C THR A 157 -2.62 8.47 9.37
N ILE A 158 -3.22 9.58 8.95
CA ILE A 158 -2.65 10.93 9.07
C ILE A 158 -2.27 11.31 10.51
N PRO A 159 -3.07 10.99 11.55
CA PRO A 159 -2.71 11.36 12.92
C PRO A 159 -1.36 10.81 13.41
N TYR A 160 -0.84 9.73 12.83
CA TYR A 160 0.47 9.17 13.21
C TYR A 160 1.65 10.06 12.80
N PHE A 161 1.48 10.93 11.80
CA PHE A 161 2.51 11.88 11.37
C PHE A 161 2.66 13.10 12.30
N GLN A 162 1.89 13.17 13.40
CA GLN A 162 2.13 14.17 14.46
C GLN A 162 3.40 13.89 15.27
N ASP A 163 3.98 12.68 15.16
CA ASP A 163 5.31 12.39 15.66
C ASP A 163 6.32 12.66 14.54
N ASP A 164 7.16 13.69 14.70
CA ASP A 164 8.17 14.11 13.70
C ASP A 164 9.19 13.01 13.34
N ARG A 165 9.23 11.91 14.11
CA ARG A 165 10.08 10.74 13.82
C ARG A 165 9.42 9.76 12.84
N VAL A 166 8.14 9.93 12.53
CA VAL A 166 7.37 9.05 11.64
C VAL A 166 7.46 9.58 10.21
N GLY A 167 8.22 8.87 9.37
CA GLY A 167 8.32 9.17 7.93
C GLY A 167 7.34 8.39 7.05
N MET A 168 6.73 7.32 7.56
CA MET A 168 5.83 6.44 6.80
C MET A 168 4.88 5.70 7.73
N VAL A 169 3.63 5.54 7.27
CA VAL A 169 2.61 4.69 7.90
C VAL A 169 2.21 3.61 6.89
N GLN A 170 2.29 2.35 7.28
CA GLN A 170 1.88 1.20 6.46
C GLN A 170 0.70 0.50 7.14
N THR A 171 -0.33 0.23 6.36
CA THR A 171 -1.53 -0.53 6.76
C THR A 171 -1.60 -1.87 6.05
#